data_AF-A0A9D8WNU6-F1
#
_entry.id   AF-A0A9D8WNU6-F1
#
_cell.length_a   1.000
_cell.length_b   1.000
_cell.length_c   1.000
_cell.angle_alpha   90.00
_cell.angle_beta   90.00
_cell.angle_gamma   90.00
#
_symmetry.space_group_name_H-M   'P 1'
#
loop_
_entity.id
_entity.type
_entity.pdbx_description
1 polymer ?
#
loop_
_entity_poly.entity_id
_entity_poly.type
_entity_poly.pdbx_seq_one_letter_code
_entity_poly.pdbx_strand_id
1 'polypeptide(L)'
;MSKSHSLGAALLLAFLGLAACGGSVTDHDDVKNTSIAQLTNRSASLALACAGCHSETSTAVVSLKGYGAEALRDSLLRYRAETDGITVMHRLARGYSDDDIELLANYFDQDKGER
;
A
#
# COMPACT_ATOMS: atom_id res chain seq x y z
N MET A 1 -14.90 -75.63 15.16
CA MET A 1 -14.82 -75.92 13.71
C MET A 1 -14.65 -74.59 12.98
N SER A 2 -13.40 -74.14 12.81
CA SER A 2 -12.72 -74.03 11.51
C SER A 2 -13.46 -73.18 10.46
N LYS A 3 -13.05 -71.93 10.28
CA LYS A 3 -12.26 -71.54 9.10
C LYS A 3 -11.66 -70.13 9.22
N SER A 4 -10.34 -70.11 9.07
CA SER A 4 -9.48 -69.01 8.67
C SER A 4 -9.98 -68.28 7.42
N HIS A 5 -9.63 -67.01 7.23
CA HIS A 5 -8.80 -66.55 6.10
C HIS A 5 -8.14 -65.22 6.47
N SER A 6 -6.82 -65.31 6.67
CA SER A 6 -5.86 -64.22 6.58
C SER A 6 -5.69 -63.84 5.11
N LEU A 7 -5.54 -62.55 4.80
CA LEU A 7 -4.66 -61.99 3.75
C LEU A 7 -5.01 -60.50 3.56
N GLY A 8 -4.04 -59.61 3.72
CA GLY A 8 -4.13 -58.26 3.15
C GLY A 8 -3.37 -57.18 3.90
N ALA A 9 -2.12 -56.97 3.48
CA ALA A 9 -1.37 -55.71 3.56
C ALA A 9 -1.29 -55.03 4.94
N ALA A 10 -0.23 -55.23 5.74
CA ALA A 10 1.08 -54.60 5.51
C ALA A 10 0.98 -53.26 4.76
N LEU A 11 0.66 -52.17 5.46
CA LEU A 11 1.16 -50.85 5.10
C LEU A 11 1.13 -49.89 6.30
N LEU A 12 2.33 -49.66 6.84
CA LEU A 12 2.83 -48.39 7.35
C LEU A 12 2.14 -47.74 8.57
N LEU A 13 2.74 -48.05 9.73
CA LEU A 13 3.09 -47.07 10.77
C LEU A 13 3.50 -45.72 10.17
N ALA A 14 2.75 -44.65 10.48
CA ALA A 14 3.24 -43.29 10.72
C ALA A 14 2.08 -42.29 10.88
N PHE A 15 1.35 -42.34 11.98
CA PHE A 15 0.56 -41.18 12.45
C PHE A 15 1.31 -40.49 13.59
N LEU A 16 2.49 -39.95 13.28
CA LEU A 16 3.07 -38.84 14.01
C LEU A 16 2.69 -37.56 13.26
N GLY A 17 1.40 -37.23 13.34
CA GLY A 17 0.82 -36.01 12.80
C GLY A 17 1.20 -34.83 13.67
N LEU A 18 2.17 -34.07 13.18
CA LEU A 18 2.76 -32.86 13.71
C LEU A 18 1.69 -31.76 13.94
N ALA A 19 0.97 -31.81 15.07
CA ALA A 19 0.08 -30.75 15.51
C ALA A 19 0.88 -29.64 16.22
N ALA A 20 1.60 -28.83 15.44
CA ALA A 20 2.26 -27.63 15.94
C ALA A 20 2.52 -26.64 14.79
N CYS A 21 1.50 -25.85 14.44
CA CYS A 21 1.64 -24.49 13.93
C CYS A 21 0.39 -23.71 14.38
N GLY A 22 0.24 -23.54 15.69
CA GLY A 22 -0.59 -22.46 16.23
C GLY A 22 0.15 -21.15 16.02
N GLY A 23 -0.01 -20.55 14.84
CA GLY A 23 0.40 -19.19 14.60
C GLY A 23 -0.56 -18.26 15.33
N SER A 24 -0.20 -17.84 16.53
CA SER A 24 -0.82 -16.70 17.19
C SER A 24 -0.64 -15.50 16.27
N VAL A 25 -1.71 -15.06 15.62
CA VAL A 25 -1.75 -13.74 14.98
C VAL A 25 -1.76 -12.75 16.14
N THR A 26 -0.58 -12.32 16.56
CA THR A 26 -0.43 -11.18 17.45
C THR A 26 -0.95 -9.95 16.72
N ASP A 27 -1.79 -9.18 17.41
CA ASP A 27 -2.33 -7.89 16.98
C ASP A 27 -1.30 -7.03 16.25
N HIS A 28 -1.78 -6.36 15.21
CA HIS A 28 -1.09 -5.36 14.39
C HIS A 28 -0.87 -4.05 15.16
N ASP A 29 -0.43 -4.11 16.41
CA ASP A 29 -0.16 -2.95 17.25
C ASP A 29 1.32 -2.91 17.61
N ASP A 30 2.15 -2.35 16.72
CA ASP A 30 3.36 -1.55 17.04
C ASP A 30 4.23 -1.31 15.80
N VAL A 31 3.76 -0.49 14.85
CA VAL A 31 4.68 0.27 13.99
C VAL A 31 5.05 1.56 14.74
N LYS A 32 5.80 1.42 15.84
CA LYS A 32 6.40 2.52 16.59
C LYS A 32 7.90 2.33 16.77
N ASN A 33 8.58 1.86 15.72
CA ASN A 33 10.04 1.88 15.67
C ASN A 33 10.55 2.13 14.24
N THR A 34 10.22 3.30 13.69
CA THR A 34 10.78 3.76 12.41
C THR A 34 12.20 4.28 12.63
N SER A 35 13.20 3.56 12.10
CA SER A 35 14.62 3.90 12.18
C SER A 35 15.06 4.86 11.06
N ILE A 36 16.13 5.60 11.30
CA ILE A 36 16.59 6.87 10.68
C ILE A 36 16.68 6.89 9.14
N ALA A 37 16.73 5.74 8.45
CA ALA A 37 16.74 5.64 6.98
C ALA A 37 15.36 5.35 6.36
N GLN A 38 14.38 4.85 7.13
CA GLN A 38 12.99 4.61 6.68
C GLN A 38 12.16 5.90 6.63
N LEU A 39 12.67 6.95 7.27
CA LEU A 39 12.12 8.30 7.31
C LEU A 39 12.74 9.21 6.24
N THR A 40 13.65 8.71 5.39
CA THR A 40 14.35 9.46 4.33
C THR A 40 13.44 9.76 3.13
N ASN A 41 12.29 10.35 3.45
CA ASN A 41 11.32 11.01 2.58
C ASN A 41 10.37 10.08 1.81
N ARG A 42 9.56 9.30 2.54
CA ARG A 42 8.37 8.58 2.01
C ARG A 42 7.51 9.52 1.16
N SER A 43 7.26 10.73 1.62
CA SER A 43 6.57 11.77 0.86
C SER A 43 7.24 12.08 -0.48
N ALA A 44 8.57 12.25 -0.51
CA ALA A 44 9.30 12.45 -1.78
C ALA A 44 9.23 11.24 -2.71
N SER A 45 9.26 10.02 -2.15
CA SER A 45 9.13 8.79 -2.94
C SER A 45 7.75 8.68 -3.62
N LEU A 46 6.68 9.04 -2.89
CA LEU A 46 5.33 9.12 -3.44
C LEU A 46 5.23 10.25 -4.48
N ALA A 47 5.78 11.42 -4.16
CA ALA A 47 5.72 12.61 -5.00
C ALA A 47 6.48 12.45 -6.33
N LEU A 48 7.49 11.56 -6.38
CA LEU A 48 8.25 11.27 -7.60
C LEU A 48 7.33 10.75 -8.73
N ALA A 49 6.30 9.97 -8.39
CA ALA A 49 5.32 9.49 -9.36
C ALA A 49 4.45 10.64 -9.94
N CYS A 50 4.20 11.69 -9.16
CA CYS A 50 3.42 12.84 -9.59
C CYS A 50 4.19 13.69 -10.60
N ALA A 51 5.49 13.91 -10.37
CA ALA A 51 6.36 14.75 -11.20
C ALA A 51 6.49 14.26 -12.66
N GLY A 52 6.26 12.97 -12.91
CA GLY A 52 6.26 12.41 -14.26
C GLY A 52 5.19 13.00 -15.19
N CYS A 53 4.10 13.52 -14.63
CA CYS A 53 3.05 14.21 -15.40
C CYS A 53 2.89 15.68 -15.02
N HIS A 54 3.04 16.00 -13.73
CA HIS A 54 2.80 17.32 -13.15
C HIS A 54 4.07 18.18 -13.01
N SER A 55 5.08 17.94 -13.85
CA SER A 55 6.26 18.80 -13.96
C SER A 55 5.86 20.25 -14.28
N GLU A 56 6.63 21.23 -13.78
CA GLU A 56 6.44 22.65 -14.10
C GLU A 56 6.50 22.94 -15.61
N THR A 57 7.20 22.10 -16.38
CA THR A 57 7.35 22.24 -17.83
C THR A 57 6.26 21.53 -18.63
N SER A 58 5.35 20.81 -17.96
CA SER A 58 4.25 20.11 -18.60
C SER A 58 3.24 21.09 -19.19
N THR A 59 2.88 20.91 -20.46
CA THR A 59 1.82 21.70 -21.12
C THR A 59 0.48 20.96 -21.18
N ALA A 60 0.49 19.66 -20.92
CA ALA A 60 -0.70 18.81 -20.98
C ALA A 60 -1.40 18.65 -19.61
N VAL A 61 -0.64 18.79 -18.52
CA VAL A 61 -1.13 18.60 -17.15
C VAL A 61 -0.65 19.76 -16.29
N VAL A 62 -1.51 20.26 -15.42
CA VAL A 62 -1.21 21.38 -14.52
C VAL A 62 -0.04 21.07 -13.59
N SER A 63 0.81 22.06 -13.32
CA SER A 63 1.85 21.95 -12.29
C SER A 63 1.23 21.85 -10.89
N LEU A 64 1.82 21.03 -10.03
CA LEU A 64 1.43 20.94 -8.61
C LEU A 64 2.14 21.98 -7.72
N LYS A 65 3.17 22.66 -8.24
CA LYS A 65 3.85 23.71 -7.49
C LYS A 65 2.89 24.86 -7.22
N GLY A 66 2.75 25.24 -5.96
CA GLY A 66 1.85 26.32 -5.57
C GLY A 66 0.38 25.95 -5.47
N TYR A 67 -0.02 24.71 -5.78
CA TYR A 67 -1.41 24.28 -5.78
C TYR A 67 -2.07 24.38 -4.38
N GLY A 68 -1.26 24.23 -3.33
CA GLY A 68 -1.69 24.31 -1.93
C GLY A 68 -2.12 22.97 -1.34
N ALA A 69 -1.73 22.72 -0.09
CA ALA A 69 -1.98 21.45 0.59
C ALA A 69 -3.48 21.06 0.58
N GLU A 70 -4.34 21.97 1.04
CA GLU A 70 -5.78 21.72 1.16
C GLU A 70 -6.42 21.41 -0.20
N ALA A 71 -6.13 22.22 -1.22
CA ALA A 71 -6.68 22.03 -2.56
C ALA A 71 -6.20 20.72 -3.20
N LEU A 72 -4.94 20.33 -2.96
CA LEU A 72 -4.39 19.06 -3.46
C LEU A 72 -5.05 17.87 -2.74
N ARG A 73 -5.12 17.92 -1.41
CA ARG A 73 -5.79 16.92 -0.58
C ARG A 73 -7.24 16.69 -1.04
N ASP A 74 -8.01 17.76 -1.17
CA ASP A 74 -9.41 17.69 -1.58
C ASP A 74 -9.57 17.14 -3.00
N SER A 75 -8.62 17.46 -3.89
CA SER A 75 -8.62 16.92 -5.25
C SER A 75 -8.28 15.43 -5.27
N LEU A 76 -7.31 14.97 -4.49
CA LEU A 76 -7.00 13.55 -4.36
C LEU A 76 -8.16 12.77 -3.74
N LEU A 77 -8.83 13.31 -2.73
CA LEU A 77 -10.04 12.74 -2.15
C LEU A 77 -11.17 12.61 -3.19
N ARG A 78 -11.39 13.67 -3.97
CA ARG A 78 -12.39 13.68 -5.05
C ARG A 78 -12.08 12.63 -6.11
N TYR A 79 -10.85 12.57 -6.60
CA TYR A 79 -10.43 11.57 -7.57
C TYR A 79 -10.53 10.14 -7.01
N ARG A 80 -10.24 9.94 -5.72
CA ARG A 80 -10.38 8.63 -5.08
C ARG A 80 -11.84 8.16 -5.04
N ALA A 81 -12.77 9.07 -4.78
CA ALA A 81 -14.21 8.79 -4.71
C ALA A 81 -14.87 8.64 -6.10
N GLU A 82 -14.21 9.08 -7.17
CA GLU A 82 -14.74 9.06 -8.53
C GLU A 82 -14.74 7.63 -9.10
N THR A 83 -15.92 7.04 -9.26
CA THR A 83 -16.10 5.65 -9.72
C THR A 83 -16.05 5.50 -11.24
N ASP A 84 -16.47 6.54 -11.96
CA ASP A 84 -16.62 6.59 -13.43
C ASP A 84 -15.70 7.66 -14.05
N GLY A 85 -14.62 8.00 -13.36
CA GLY A 85 -13.67 9.00 -13.81
C GLY A 85 -13.04 8.64 -15.15
N ILE A 86 -12.77 9.66 -15.97
CA ILE A 86 -12.22 9.49 -17.32
C ILE A 86 -10.72 9.81 -17.42
N THR A 87 -10.14 10.35 -16.34
CA THR A 87 -8.71 10.73 -16.29
C THR A 87 -7.84 9.60 -15.72
N VAL A 88 -6.52 9.69 -15.79
CA VAL A 88 -5.66 8.72 -15.09
C VAL A 88 -5.74 8.87 -13.55
N MET A 89 -6.07 10.06 -13.06
CA MET A 89 -5.97 10.40 -11.64
C MET A 89 -6.93 9.63 -10.75
N HIS A 90 -8.17 9.39 -11.19
CA HIS A 90 -9.12 8.60 -10.38
C HIS A 90 -8.62 7.17 -10.11
N ARG A 91 -7.89 6.58 -11.07
CA ARG A 91 -7.25 5.25 -10.89
C ARG A 91 -6.08 5.31 -9.91
N LEU A 92 -5.25 6.34 -9.99
CA LEU A 92 -4.09 6.52 -9.12
C LEU A 92 -4.53 6.81 -7.68
N ALA A 93 -5.50 7.71 -7.50
CA ALA A 93 -5.96 8.17 -6.19
C ALA A 93 -6.60 7.06 -5.34
N ARG A 94 -7.20 6.04 -5.96
CA ARG A 94 -7.67 4.83 -5.26
C ARG A 94 -6.58 3.98 -4.64
N GLY A 95 -5.33 4.12 -5.09
CA GLY A 95 -4.19 3.44 -4.51
C GLY A 95 -3.61 4.12 -3.28
N TYR A 96 -4.03 5.35 -2.96
CA TYR A 96 -3.49 6.10 -1.82
C TYR A 96 -4.35 5.94 -0.58
N SER A 97 -3.69 5.70 0.55
CA SER A 97 -4.30 5.81 1.87
C SER A 97 -4.56 7.28 2.24
N ASP A 98 -5.35 7.53 3.27
CA ASP A 98 -5.54 8.90 3.79
C ASP A 98 -4.20 9.51 4.23
N ASP A 99 -3.35 8.73 4.91
CA ASP A 99 -1.99 9.16 5.30
C ASP A 99 -1.12 9.52 4.09
N ASP A 100 -1.18 8.76 3.00
CA ASP A 100 -0.41 9.08 1.78
C ASP A 100 -0.91 10.37 1.12
N ILE A 101 -2.22 10.63 1.15
CA ILE A 101 -2.81 11.85 0.60
C ILE A 101 -2.40 13.06 1.42
N GLU A 102 -2.41 12.96 2.74
CA GLU A 102 -1.89 14.02 3.62
C GLU A 102 -0.39 14.25 3.40
N LEU A 103 0.40 13.18 3.27
CA LEU A 103 1.84 13.29 2.98
C LEU A 103 2.11 13.99 1.64
N LEU A 104 1.37 13.64 0.59
CA LEU A 104 1.48 14.26 -0.74
C LEU A 104 1.04 15.72 -0.74
N ALA A 105 -0.10 16.03 -0.11
CA ALA A 105 -0.62 17.37 0.04
C ALA A 105 0.41 18.31 0.69
N ASN A 106 0.98 17.87 1.81
CA ASN A 106 2.00 18.62 2.53
C ASN A 106 3.29 18.75 1.72
N TYR A 107 3.73 17.70 1.01
CA TYR A 107 4.95 17.73 0.21
C TYR A 107 4.94 18.84 -0.85
N PHE A 108 3.85 18.95 -1.63
CA PHE A 108 3.75 19.96 -2.70
C PHE A 108 3.43 21.37 -2.21
N ASP A 109 3.03 21.52 -0.95
CA ASP A 109 2.89 22.82 -0.31
C ASP A 109 4.26 23.40 0.11
N GLN A 110 5.20 22.55 0.55
CA GLN A 110 6.55 22.98 0.92
C GLN A 110 7.45 23.30 -0.30
N ASP A 111 7.14 22.76 -1.50
CA ASP A 111 7.86 23.10 -2.75
C ASP A 111 7.53 24.53 -3.27
N LYS A 112 6.76 25.32 -2.49
CA LYS A 112 6.39 26.71 -2.81
C LYS A 112 7.56 27.71 -2.74
N GLY A 113 8.70 27.38 -2.15
CA GLY A 113 9.65 28.45 -1.75
C GLY A 113 11.14 28.16 -1.65
N GLU A 114 11.65 26.95 -1.93
CA GLU A 114 13.07 26.66 -1.69
C GLU A 114 13.72 25.97 -2.91
N ARG A 115 14.01 26.75 -3.96
CA ARG A 115 15.10 26.53 -4.92
C ARG A 115 15.30 27.73 -5.83
#